data_AF-A0A0F7ZMM0-F1
#
_entry.id   AF-A0A0F7ZMM0-F1
#
_cell.length_a   1.000
_cell.length_b   1.000
_cell.length_c   1.000
_cell.angle_alpha   90.00
_cell.angle_beta   90.00
_cell.angle_gamma   90.00
#
_symmetry.space_group_name_H-M   'P 1'
#
loop_
_entity.id
_entity.type
_entity.pdbx_description
1 polymer ?
#
loop_
_entity_poly.entity_id
_entity_poly.type
_entity_poly.pdbx_seq_one_letter_code
_entity_poly.pdbx_strand_id
1 'polypeptide(L)'
;MDNFTRPDTDAKSAVPKHLESLATTVFRSLFPPINPQATPLKTVRRVVLLNREQSPDNDGSFIINFRHYAITTRSAGVSKPLRRINAAERFLATKTSRQGKMPNLGKLEDIADYMMGGENGDGYMTDATSGSEIDTDAEVEVLDSAPKRVLSAKARLAAQQEGAEEEQENVERVGIKLVELGPRMRLRLTKVEEGLCAGKVLWHEYVHKSNAEIKELEKRWEKRRQEKEARRKEQKANVDKKKAAKEANKKNKGEDGEDEDDSDDSDVYYSDMDVDEFDSEGLAGDAETQVNEAMEQESEAEE
;
A
#
# COMPACT_ATOMS: atom_id res chain seq x y z
N MET A 1 -0.11 -0.91 10.76
CA MET A 1 -1.01 0.16 11.23
C MET A 1 -0.99 0.04 12.72
N ASP A 2 -0.40 1.03 13.37
CA ASP A 2 -0.06 0.92 14.78
C ASP A 2 -1.00 1.81 15.56
N ASN A 3 -1.58 1.25 16.62
CA ASN A 3 -2.46 1.96 17.55
C ASN A 3 -3.74 2.56 16.94
N PHE A 4 -4.19 2.07 15.78
CA PHE A 4 -5.40 2.60 15.13
C PHE A 4 -6.67 2.29 15.92
N THR A 5 -6.76 1.11 16.54
CA THR A 5 -7.92 0.66 17.29
C THR A 5 -7.66 0.70 18.79
N ARG A 6 -8.55 1.35 19.55
CA ARG A 6 -8.52 1.29 21.01
C ARG A 6 -9.53 0.23 21.49
N PRO A 7 -9.16 -0.66 22.43
CA PRO A 7 -10.10 -1.65 22.94
C PRO A 7 -11.21 -1.03 23.82
N ASP A 8 -10.99 0.17 24.36
CA ASP A 8 -11.85 0.85 25.34
C ASP A 8 -12.79 1.92 24.72
N THR A 9 -12.81 2.05 23.39
CA THR A 9 -13.65 3.06 22.72
C THR A 9 -15.05 2.54 22.44
N ASP A 10 -16.04 3.31 22.90
CA ASP A 10 -17.48 3.09 22.68
C ASP A 10 -18.04 4.00 21.57
N ALA A 11 -19.31 3.81 21.22
CA ALA A 11 -19.99 4.67 20.23
C ALA A 11 -20.18 6.13 20.70
N LYS A 12 -19.94 6.42 21.98
CA LYS A 12 -20.11 7.74 22.60
C LYS A 12 -18.79 8.46 22.91
N SER A 13 -17.63 7.82 22.68
CA SER A 13 -16.35 8.50 22.83
C SER A 13 -16.19 9.57 21.77
N ALA A 14 -15.38 10.60 22.06
CA ALA A 14 -15.14 11.73 21.15
C ALA A 14 -14.66 11.26 19.76
N VAL A 15 -13.82 10.21 19.74
CA VAL A 15 -13.52 9.42 18.55
C VAL A 15 -14.28 8.09 18.63
N PRO A 16 -15.29 7.86 17.77
CA PRO A 16 -16.05 6.61 17.81
C PRO A 16 -15.28 5.43 17.19
N LYS A 17 -15.55 4.21 17.69
CA LYS A 17 -14.97 2.96 17.15
C LYS A 17 -15.22 2.73 15.66
N HIS A 18 -16.38 3.17 15.15
CA HIS A 18 -16.70 3.03 13.73
C HIS A 18 -15.83 3.91 12.83
N LEU A 19 -15.37 5.07 13.33
CA LEU A 19 -14.44 5.95 12.63
C LEU A 19 -13.05 5.33 12.56
N GLU A 20 -12.59 4.66 13.62
CA GLU A 20 -11.34 3.90 13.62
C GLU A 20 -11.38 2.76 12.58
N SER A 21 -12.49 2.02 12.55
CA SER A 21 -12.72 0.96 11.55
C SER A 21 -12.79 1.51 10.12
N LEU A 22 -13.37 2.70 9.93
CA LEU A 22 -13.43 3.34 8.63
C LEU A 22 -12.04 3.77 8.16
N ALA A 23 -11.27 4.47 9.01
CA ALA A 23 -9.93 4.91 8.69
C ALA A 23 -9.01 3.73 8.32
N THR A 24 -9.07 2.64 9.09
CA THR A 24 -8.33 1.40 8.76
C THR A 24 -8.77 0.78 7.44
N THR A 25 -10.07 0.79 7.14
CA THR A 25 -10.60 0.27 5.87
C THR A 25 -10.14 1.11 4.69
N VAL A 26 -10.18 2.44 4.79
CA VAL A 26 -9.74 3.38 3.74
C VAL A 26 -8.27 3.15 3.40
N PHE A 27 -7.40 3.13 4.40
CA PHE A 27 -5.97 2.87 4.18
C PHE A 27 -5.68 1.45 3.71
N ARG A 28 -6.53 0.47 4.05
CA ARG A 28 -6.41 -0.90 3.51
C ARG A 28 -6.87 -0.97 2.06
N SER A 29 -7.93 -0.27 1.67
CA SER A 29 -8.44 -0.27 0.29
C SER A 29 -7.57 0.51 -0.68
N LEU A 30 -6.77 1.45 -0.18
CA LEU A 30 -5.76 2.16 -0.96
C LEU A 30 -4.67 1.23 -1.54
N PHE A 31 -4.46 0.05 -0.93
CA PHE A 31 -3.47 -0.92 -1.38
C PHE A 31 -4.12 -2.24 -1.76
N PRO A 32 -3.57 -2.98 -2.74
CA PRO A 32 -4.03 -4.32 -3.04
C PRO A 32 -3.99 -5.22 -1.79
N PRO A 33 -4.98 -6.09 -1.57
CA PRO A 33 -4.96 -7.01 -0.44
C PRO A 33 -3.78 -7.98 -0.57
N ILE A 34 -2.97 -8.05 0.49
CA ILE A 34 -1.78 -8.91 0.56
C ILE A 34 -2.10 -10.14 1.39
N ASN A 35 -1.88 -11.33 0.81
CA ASN A 35 -1.99 -12.60 1.51
C ASN A 35 -0.59 -13.06 1.94
N PRO A 36 -0.29 -13.16 3.25
CA PRO A 36 1.07 -13.42 3.74
C PRO A 36 1.64 -14.77 3.28
N GLN A 37 0.78 -15.75 3.01
CA GLN A 37 1.21 -17.08 2.55
C GLN A 37 1.50 -17.15 1.04
N ALA A 38 0.84 -16.32 0.24
CA ALA A 38 0.93 -16.38 -1.22
C ALA A 38 1.96 -15.40 -1.79
N THR A 39 2.23 -14.29 -1.09
CA THR A 39 3.13 -13.26 -1.60
C THR A 39 4.60 -13.59 -1.29
N PRO A 40 5.47 -13.72 -2.31
CA PRO A 40 6.89 -14.01 -2.06
C PRO A 40 7.58 -12.81 -1.42
N LEU A 41 8.33 -13.05 -0.34
CA LEU A 41 8.96 -11.98 0.45
C LEU A 41 9.99 -11.15 -0.33
N LYS A 42 10.53 -11.70 -1.41
CA LYS A 42 11.44 -11.00 -2.33
C LYS A 42 10.80 -9.83 -3.07
N THR A 43 9.47 -9.80 -3.22
CA THR A 43 8.76 -8.67 -3.86
C THR A 43 8.50 -7.54 -2.88
N VAL A 44 8.54 -7.79 -1.58
CA VAL A 44 8.29 -6.80 -0.53
C VAL A 44 9.53 -5.93 -0.33
N ARG A 45 9.57 -4.79 -1.02
CA ARG A 45 10.70 -3.83 -0.99
C ARG A 45 10.41 -2.54 -0.21
N ARG A 46 9.14 -2.26 0.05
CA ARG A 46 8.67 -0.99 0.63
C ARG A 46 7.61 -1.27 1.67
N VAL A 47 7.62 -0.47 2.74
CA VAL A 47 6.63 -0.53 3.81
C VAL A 47 6.20 0.87 4.19
N VAL A 48 4.90 1.04 4.36
CA VAL A 48 4.31 2.28 4.89
C VAL A 48 3.90 1.99 6.33
N LEU A 49 4.40 2.83 7.23
CA LEU A 49 4.04 2.83 8.64
C LEU A 49 3.07 3.97 8.89
N LEU A 50 1.87 3.61 9.36
CA LEU A 50 0.89 4.53 9.88
C LEU A 50 0.82 4.31 11.38
N ASN A 51 1.20 5.32 12.16
CA ASN A 51 1.13 5.28 13.61
C ASN A 51 0.17 6.35 14.12
N ARG A 52 -0.88 5.93 14.83
CA ARG A 52 -1.80 6.87 15.49
C ARG A 52 -1.16 7.38 16.79
N GLU A 53 -1.04 8.70 16.89
CA GLU A 53 -0.60 9.36 18.12
C GLU A 53 -1.76 9.38 19.12
N GLN A 54 -1.50 8.90 20.34
CA GLN A 54 -2.46 8.88 21.43
C GLN A 54 -1.90 9.77 22.54
N SER A 55 -2.22 11.06 22.49
CA SER A 55 -1.92 11.96 23.61
C SER A 55 -3.15 12.03 24.53
N PRO A 56 -2.99 11.87 25.87
CA PRO A 56 -4.08 12.02 26.82
C PRO A 56 -4.68 13.44 26.80
N ASP A 57 -3.92 14.43 26.34
CA ASP A 57 -4.36 15.82 26.22
C ASP A 57 -5.27 16.06 25.00
N ASN A 58 -5.33 15.11 24.05
CA ASN A 58 -6.09 15.25 22.80
C ASN A 58 -7.05 14.08 22.55
N ASP A 59 -7.86 13.73 23.56
CA ASP A 59 -8.76 12.56 23.51
C ASP A 59 -9.86 12.66 22.42
N GLY A 60 -10.05 13.86 21.84
CA GLY A 60 -10.94 14.12 20.71
C GLY A 60 -10.28 14.13 19.33
N SER A 61 -8.95 14.24 19.24
CA SER A 61 -8.26 14.39 17.95
C SER A 61 -7.77 13.04 17.42
N PHE A 62 -7.91 12.83 16.10
CA PHE A 62 -7.39 11.64 15.45
C PHE A 62 -6.18 12.01 14.58
N ILE A 63 -4.99 11.86 15.17
CA ILE A 63 -3.71 12.23 14.55
C ILE A 63 -2.95 10.98 14.10
N ILE A 64 -2.55 10.93 12.83
CA ILE A 64 -1.77 9.85 12.23
C ILE A 64 -0.42 10.37 11.75
N ASN A 65 0.64 9.71 12.18
CA ASN A 65 1.97 9.85 11.62
C ASN A 65 2.17 8.88 10.46
N PHE A 66 2.37 9.42 9.26
CA PHE A 66 2.66 8.68 8.02
C PHE A 66 4.16 8.66 7.75
N ARG A 67 4.72 7.46 7.59
CA ARG A 67 6.14 7.26 7.28
C ARG A 67 6.32 6.16 6.25
N HIS A 68 7.23 6.37 5.30
CA HIS A 68 7.52 5.40 4.25
C HIS A 68 8.99 4.97 4.31
N TYR A 69 9.19 3.67 4.44
CA TYR A 69 10.49 3.03 4.51
C TYR A 69 10.71 2.08 3.33
N ALA A 70 11.93 2.06 2.81
CA ALA A 70 12.42 0.98 1.98
C ALA A 70 12.99 -0.13 2.87
N ILE A 71 12.66 -1.38 2.54
CA ILE A 71 13.18 -2.57 3.20
C ILE A 71 14.46 -2.99 2.49
N THR A 72 15.54 -3.12 3.25
CA THR A 72 16.79 -3.73 2.82
C THR A 72 17.00 -5.02 3.60
N THR A 73 16.97 -6.15 2.89
CA THR A 73 17.23 -7.46 3.49
C THR A 73 18.71 -7.80 3.39
N ARG A 74 19.24 -8.40 4.45
CA ARG A 74 20.57 -9.02 4.46
C ARG A 74 20.41 -10.44 4.98
N SER A 75 21.10 -11.41 4.38
CA SER A 75 21.14 -12.78 4.91
C SER A 75 21.75 -12.75 6.32
N ALA A 76 20.95 -13.07 7.32
CA ALA A 76 21.38 -13.31 8.70
C ALA A 76 21.72 -14.80 8.87
N GLY A 77 22.48 -15.17 9.91
CA GLY A 77 22.94 -16.54 10.12
C GLY A 77 24.13 -17.01 9.28
N VAL A 78 24.63 -16.20 8.33
CA VAL A 78 25.87 -16.48 7.59
C VAL A 78 26.99 -15.57 8.08
N SER A 79 28.10 -16.18 8.50
CA SER A 79 29.30 -15.47 8.98
C SER A 79 29.85 -14.51 7.92
N LYS A 80 30.50 -13.41 8.33
CA LYS A 80 31.10 -12.42 7.41
C LYS A 80 32.06 -13.07 6.39
N PRO A 81 32.94 -14.03 6.76
CA PRO A 81 33.80 -14.72 5.81
C PRO A 81 33.04 -15.46 4.71
N LEU A 82 31.99 -16.21 5.07
CA LEU A 82 31.15 -16.94 4.13
C LEU A 82 30.33 -15.99 3.24
N ARG A 83 29.88 -14.86 3.78
CA ARG A 83 29.19 -13.81 3.01
C ARG A 83 30.10 -13.19 1.95
N ARG A 84 31.40 -13.01 2.24
CA ARG A 84 32.39 -12.53 1.27
C ARG A 84 32.63 -13.57 0.16
N ILE A 85 32.69 -14.86 0.51
CA ILE A 85 32.79 -15.95 -0.47
C ILE A 85 31.55 -15.99 -1.38
N ASN A 86 30.34 -16.02 -0.81
CA ASN A 86 29.10 -16.02 -1.59
C ASN A 86 28.97 -14.77 -2.47
N ALA A 87 29.43 -13.61 -2.00
CA ALA A 87 29.50 -12.41 -2.84
C ALA A 87 30.47 -12.63 -4.01
N ALA A 88 31.68 -13.13 -3.74
CA ALA A 88 32.68 -13.41 -4.76
C ALA A 88 32.19 -14.43 -5.82
N GLU A 89 31.51 -15.49 -5.43
CA GLU A 89 30.91 -16.47 -6.34
C GLU A 89 29.93 -15.82 -7.33
N ARG A 90 29.03 -14.96 -6.83
CA ARG A 90 28.06 -14.23 -7.68
C ARG A 90 28.74 -13.29 -8.67
N PHE A 91 29.87 -12.70 -8.28
CA PHE A 91 30.68 -11.87 -9.17
C PHE A 91 31.52 -12.67 -10.16
N LEU A 92 31.93 -13.90 -9.83
CA LEU A 92 32.59 -14.81 -10.79
C LEU A 92 31.61 -15.31 -11.87
N ALA A 93 30.35 -15.52 -11.50
CA ALA A 93 29.29 -15.91 -12.44
C ALA A 93 28.95 -14.80 -13.45
N THR A 94 29.20 -13.54 -13.12
CA THR A 94 29.01 -12.39 -14.01
C THR A 94 30.38 -11.98 -14.55
N LYS A 95 30.67 -12.24 -15.84
CA LYS A 95 32.00 -12.10 -16.50
C LYS A 95 32.67 -10.70 -16.44
N THR A 96 32.14 -9.76 -15.68
CA THR A 96 32.67 -8.41 -15.49
C THR A 96 33.51 -8.38 -14.21
N SER A 97 34.70 -8.99 -14.27
CA SER A 97 35.60 -9.08 -13.12
C SER A 97 36.26 -7.73 -12.81
N ARG A 98 36.01 -7.19 -11.61
CA ARG A 98 36.92 -6.22 -10.98
C ARG A 98 37.36 -6.81 -9.65
N GLN A 99 38.68 -6.97 -9.55
CA GLN A 99 39.50 -7.57 -8.48
C GLN A 99 39.24 -7.02 -7.05
N GLY A 100 38.36 -6.04 -6.86
CA GLY A 100 38.22 -5.30 -5.59
C GLY A 100 37.37 -5.97 -4.51
N LYS A 101 36.78 -7.15 -4.75
CA LYS A 101 35.86 -7.80 -3.80
C LYS A 101 36.12 -9.29 -3.54
N MET A 102 37.19 -9.85 -4.10
CA MET A 102 37.62 -11.21 -3.77
C MET A 102 38.48 -11.18 -2.50
N PRO A 103 38.22 -12.05 -1.51
CA PRO A 103 39.12 -12.24 -0.37
C PRO A 103 40.51 -12.64 -0.87
N ASN A 104 41.57 -12.06 -0.31
CA ASN A 104 42.93 -12.50 -0.61
C ASN A 104 43.24 -13.79 0.15
N LEU A 105 43.26 -14.91 -0.56
CA LEU A 105 43.54 -16.24 -0.01
C LEU A 105 45.03 -16.64 -0.14
N GLY A 106 45.88 -15.80 -0.76
CA GLY A 106 47.26 -16.18 -1.08
C GLY A 106 48.20 -16.36 0.12
N LYS A 107 47.75 -15.98 1.33
CA LYS A 107 48.49 -16.14 2.58
C LYS A 107 47.94 -17.23 3.50
N LEU A 108 46.85 -17.87 3.11
CA LEU A 108 46.15 -18.85 3.94
C LEU A 108 46.39 -20.25 3.37
N GLU A 109 46.74 -21.20 4.24
CA GLU A 109 47.03 -22.57 3.84
C GLU A 109 45.77 -23.43 3.74
N ASP A 110 44.73 -23.12 4.54
CA ASP A 110 43.48 -23.88 4.61
C ASP A 110 42.24 -22.97 4.76
N ILE A 111 41.07 -23.49 4.36
CA ILE A 111 39.75 -22.85 4.49
C ILE A 111 39.41 -22.65 5.97
N ALA A 112 39.80 -23.59 6.83
CA ALA A 112 39.62 -23.47 8.27
C ALA A 112 40.30 -22.20 8.82
N ASP A 113 41.46 -21.85 8.27
CA ASP A 113 42.25 -20.68 8.66
C ASP A 113 41.54 -19.36 8.26
N TYR A 114 40.88 -19.34 7.09
CA TYR A 114 40.03 -18.24 6.67
C TYR A 114 38.77 -18.08 7.55
N MET A 115 38.15 -19.18 7.95
CA MET A 115 36.94 -19.16 8.78
C MET A 115 37.22 -18.77 10.24
N MET A 116 38.34 -19.26 10.79
CA MET A 116 38.77 -18.92 12.16
C MET A 116 39.35 -17.50 12.26
N GLY A 117 39.83 -16.94 11.15
CA GLY A 117 40.15 -15.51 11.03
C GLY A 117 41.60 -15.16 10.77
N GLY A 118 42.48 -16.14 10.59
CA GLY A 118 43.90 -15.99 10.23
C GLY A 118 44.63 -14.79 10.85
N GLU A 119 45.65 -14.31 10.14
CA GLU A 119 46.47 -13.16 10.56
C GLU A 119 45.75 -11.80 10.39
N ASN A 120 44.68 -11.75 9.58
CA ASN A 120 43.96 -10.51 9.24
C ASN A 120 42.81 -10.19 10.22
N GLY A 121 42.61 -10.99 11.27
CA GLY A 121 41.70 -10.69 12.39
C GLY A 121 40.21 -10.66 12.02
N ASP A 122 39.83 -11.28 10.92
CA ASP A 122 38.55 -11.07 10.22
C ASP A 122 37.67 -12.35 10.20
N GLY A 123 37.77 -13.18 11.24
CA GLY A 123 37.09 -14.47 11.34
C GLY A 123 35.98 -14.54 12.37
N TYR A 124 35.42 -15.74 12.52
CA TYR A 124 34.27 -15.99 13.38
C TYR A 124 34.52 -15.66 14.86
N MET A 125 35.76 -15.80 15.36
CA MET A 125 36.12 -15.54 16.76
C MET A 125 36.30 -14.06 17.11
N THR A 126 36.66 -13.23 16.14
CA THR A 126 36.87 -11.79 16.35
C THR A 126 35.58 -10.99 16.12
N ASP A 127 34.63 -11.55 15.37
CA ASP A 127 33.33 -10.94 15.04
C ASP A 127 32.46 -10.70 16.29
N ALA A 128 32.51 -11.60 17.28
CA ALA A 128 31.80 -11.48 18.56
C ALA A 128 32.22 -10.27 19.42
N THR A 129 33.29 -9.55 19.05
CA THR A 129 33.81 -8.40 19.81
C THR A 129 33.66 -7.06 19.08
N SER A 130 33.32 -7.08 17.79
CA SER A 130 33.11 -5.87 16.99
C SER A 130 31.63 -5.56 16.90
N GLY A 131 31.18 -4.45 17.51
CA GLY A 131 29.80 -3.93 17.57
C GLY A 131 29.14 -3.56 16.24
N SER A 132 29.29 -4.42 15.24
CA SER A 132 28.69 -4.38 13.90
C SER A 132 27.84 -5.63 13.64
N GLU A 133 27.65 -6.46 14.67
CA GLU A 133 26.59 -7.48 14.69
C GLU A 133 25.25 -6.78 14.51
N ILE A 134 24.37 -7.42 13.75
CA ILE A 134 22.98 -7.00 13.64
C ILE A 134 22.40 -7.27 15.03
N ASP A 135 21.76 -6.29 15.67
CA ASP A 135 21.03 -6.54 16.92
C ASP A 135 20.20 -7.80 16.70
N THR A 136 20.35 -8.79 17.58
CA THR A 136 19.63 -10.07 17.50
C THR A 136 18.11 -9.88 17.42
N ASP A 137 17.62 -8.71 17.86
CA ASP A 137 16.23 -8.25 17.75
C ASP A 137 15.76 -7.97 16.30
N ALA A 138 16.68 -7.79 15.34
CA ALA A 138 16.39 -7.54 13.93
C ALA A 138 16.56 -8.79 13.04
N GLU A 139 16.85 -9.95 13.62
CA GLU A 139 16.92 -11.23 12.91
C GLU A 139 15.55 -11.90 12.91
N VAL A 140 15.00 -12.13 11.71
CA VAL A 140 13.74 -12.86 11.56
C VAL A 140 14.02 -14.19 10.86
N GLU A 141 13.57 -15.29 11.46
CA GLU A 141 13.55 -16.60 10.82
C GLU A 141 12.45 -16.63 9.78
N VAL A 142 12.83 -16.82 8.52
CA VAL A 142 11.92 -16.78 7.38
C VAL A 142 11.96 -18.12 6.66
N LEU A 143 10.80 -18.73 6.49
CA LEU A 143 10.62 -19.87 5.60
C LEU A 143 10.55 -19.35 4.16
N ASP A 144 11.60 -19.57 3.35
CA ASP A 144 11.56 -19.19 1.94
C ASP A 144 10.70 -20.19 1.16
N SER A 145 9.54 -19.75 0.68
CA SER A 145 8.64 -20.53 -0.17
C SER A 145 9.00 -20.43 -1.66
N ALA A 146 10.16 -19.83 -2.00
CA ALA A 146 10.58 -19.68 -3.39
C ALA A 146 10.61 -21.04 -4.11
N PRO A 147 10.05 -21.13 -5.34
CA PRO A 147 10.10 -22.36 -6.10
C PRO A 147 11.57 -22.73 -6.37
N LYS A 148 11.97 -23.93 -5.91
CA LYS A 148 13.30 -24.51 -6.16
C LYS A 148 13.68 -24.26 -7.62
N ARG A 149 14.89 -23.76 -7.87
CA ARG A 149 15.47 -23.75 -9.21
C ARG A 149 15.40 -25.19 -9.73
N VAL A 150 14.62 -25.41 -10.78
CA VAL A 150 14.52 -26.73 -11.41
C VAL A 150 15.90 -27.08 -11.95
N LEU A 151 16.59 -27.98 -11.25
CA LEU A 151 17.89 -28.48 -11.68
C LEU A 151 17.72 -29.21 -13.01
N SER A 152 18.72 -29.12 -13.90
CA SER A 152 18.72 -29.90 -15.14
C SER A 152 18.72 -31.40 -14.83
N ALA A 153 18.16 -32.22 -15.72
CA ALA A 153 18.04 -33.67 -15.50
C ALA A 153 19.37 -34.35 -15.12
N LYS A 154 20.49 -33.85 -15.66
CA LYS A 154 21.85 -34.32 -15.34
C LYS A 154 22.30 -33.95 -13.92
N ALA A 155 21.98 -32.74 -13.46
CA ALA A 155 22.28 -32.29 -12.10
C ALA A 155 21.37 -33.00 -11.06
N ARG A 156 20.13 -33.34 -11.43
CA ARG A 156 19.20 -34.08 -10.57
C ARG A 156 19.65 -35.51 -10.31
N LEU A 157 20.18 -36.19 -11.35
CA LEU A 157 20.75 -37.54 -11.22
C LEU A 157 22.04 -37.56 -10.40
N ALA A 158 22.89 -36.53 -10.52
CA ALA A 158 24.11 -36.41 -9.71
C ALA A 158 23.79 -36.17 -8.23
N ALA A 159 22.82 -35.29 -7.92
CA ALA A 159 22.37 -35.04 -6.55
C ALA A 159 21.70 -36.28 -5.90
N GLN A 160 21.05 -37.12 -6.71
CA GLN A 160 20.47 -38.40 -6.25
C GLN A 160 21.54 -39.45 -5.92
N GLN A 161 22.71 -39.39 -6.57
CA GLN A 161 23.82 -40.29 -6.28
C GLN A 161 24.62 -39.90 -5.03
N GLU A 162 24.61 -38.61 -4.66
CA GLU A 162 25.33 -38.09 -3.49
C GLU A 162 24.55 -38.19 -2.16
N GLY A 163 23.36 -38.81 -2.15
CA GLY A 163 22.63 -39.07 -0.90
C GLY A 163 22.22 -37.81 -0.13
N ALA A 164 21.96 -36.70 -0.83
CA ALA A 164 21.42 -35.50 -0.21
C ALA A 164 19.94 -35.74 0.16
N GLU A 165 19.72 -36.04 1.44
CA GLU A 165 18.41 -36.23 2.05
C GLU A 165 17.47 -35.03 1.86
N GLU A 166 16.19 -35.37 1.92
CA GLU A 166 15.02 -34.55 1.62
C GLU A 166 14.78 -33.42 2.64
N GLU A 167 14.12 -32.36 2.17
CA GLU A 167 13.26 -31.49 2.97
C GLU A 167 13.84 -30.80 4.22
N GLN A 168 15.01 -30.18 4.12
CA GLN A 168 15.22 -28.98 4.92
C GLN A 168 14.32 -27.89 4.33
N GLU A 169 13.21 -27.60 5.00
CA GLU A 169 12.54 -26.31 4.87
C GLU A 169 13.64 -25.26 4.96
N ASN A 170 13.87 -24.52 3.89
CA ASN A 170 14.93 -23.51 3.84
C ASN A 170 14.52 -22.36 4.76
N VAL A 171 14.79 -22.52 6.07
CA VAL A 171 14.69 -21.46 7.06
C VAL A 171 15.88 -20.54 6.83
N GLU A 172 15.68 -19.52 6.01
CA GLU A 172 16.66 -18.46 5.86
C GLU A 172 16.45 -17.43 6.96
N ARG A 173 17.46 -17.23 7.81
CA ARG A 173 17.47 -16.07 8.70
C ARG A 173 17.74 -14.83 7.87
N VAL A 174 16.86 -13.83 7.95
CA VAL A 174 17.00 -12.58 7.23
C VAL A 174 16.98 -11.43 8.22
N GLY A 175 18.04 -10.62 8.20
CA GLY A 175 18.12 -9.36 8.90
C GLY A 175 17.42 -8.27 8.10
N ILE A 176 16.46 -7.57 8.71
CA ILE A 176 15.68 -6.51 8.06
C ILE A 176 16.21 -5.15 8.51
N LYS A 177 16.63 -4.31 7.56
CA LYS A 177 16.98 -2.91 7.82
C LYS A 177 16.06 -1.98 7.06
N LEU A 178 15.46 -1.04 7.77
CA LEU A 178 14.60 0.01 7.22
C LEU A 178 15.44 1.24 6.85
N VAL A 179 15.17 1.82 5.69
CA VAL A 179 15.75 3.08 5.22
C VAL A 179 14.60 4.04 4.93
N GLU A 180 14.58 5.22 5.55
CA GLU A 180 13.56 6.24 5.25
C GLU A 180 13.65 6.65 3.77
N LEU A 181 12.56 6.49 3.01
CA LEU A 181 12.50 6.82 1.58
C LEU A 181 11.66 8.07 1.32
N GLY A 182 10.54 8.20 2.02
CA GLY A 182 9.47 9.11 1.64
C GLY A 182 9.11 10.18 2.68
N PRO A 183 8.06 10.98 2.39
CA PRO A 183 7.68 12.14 3.18
C PRO A 183 7.25 11.71 4.59
N ARG A 184 7.64 12.53 5.56
CA ARG A 184 7.23 12.42 6.96
C ARG A 184 6.07 13.36 7.18
N MET A 185 4.87 12.81 7.28
CA MET A 185 3.66 13.61 7.46
C MET A 185 3.01 13.29 8.80
N ARG A 186 2.38 14.32 9.38
CA ARG A 186 1.47 14.21 10.50
C ARG A 186 0.13 14.73 10.02
N LEU A 187 -0.85 13.84 9.95
CA LEU A 187 -2.20 14.10 9.46
C LEU A 187 -3.15 14.18 10.65
N ARG A 188 -4.07 15.14 10.65
CA ARG A 188 -5.18 15.24 11.61
C ARG A 188 -6.48 15.05 10.85
N LEU A 189 -7.36 14.19 11.35
CA LEU A 189 -8.67 13.99 10.75
C LEU A 189 -9.63 15.06 11.28
N THR A 190 -9.99 16.00 10.42
CA THR A 190 -10.90 17.10 10.77
C THR A 190 -12.36 16.70 10.53
N LYS A 191 -12.64 16.02 9.41
CA LYS A 191 -14.00 15.80 8.92
C LYS A 191 -14.10 14.49 8.14
N VAL A 192 -15.24 13.81 8.26
CA VAL A 192 -15.62 12.63 7.48
C VAL A 192 -16.91 12.93 6.75
N GLU A 193 -16.87 12.80 5.43
CA GLU A 193 -18.00 13.02 4.54
C GLU A 193 -18.35 11.73 3.80
N GLU A 194 -19.62 11.62 3.42
CA GLU A 194 -20.09 10.55 2.54
C GLU A 194 -19.73 10.86 1.09
N GLY A 195 -19.22 9.87 0.35
CA GLY A 195 -18.94 10.00 -1.08
C GLY A 195 -17.67 10.80 -1.41
N LEU A 196 -17.68 11.44 -2.59
CA LEU A 196 -16.53 12.17 -3.14
C LEU A 196 -16.67 13.67 -2.88
N CYS A 197 -16.26 14.13 -1.69
CA CYS A 197 -16.15 15.55 -1.33
C CYS A 197 -17.42 16.40 -1.49
N ALA A 198 -18.60 15.76 -1.59
CA ALA A 198 -19.86 16.44 -1.91
C ALA A 198 -21.07 15.74 -1.27
N GLY A 199 -20.87 15.12 -0.11
CA GLY A 199 -21.93 14.41 0.59
C GLY A 199 -22.08 14.80 2.04
N LYS A 200 -22.91 14.04 2.74
CA LYS A 200 -23.30 14.32 4.11
C LYS A 200 -22.09 14.20 5.05
N VAL A 201 -21.95 15.18 5.94
CA VAL A 201 -20.95 15.12 7.02
C VAL A 201 -21.38 14.09 8.06
N LEU A 202 -20.58 13.04 8.25
CA LEU A 202 -20.82 11.98 9.22
C LEU A 202 -20.19 12.29 10.57
N TRP A 203 -19.00 12.88 10.56
CA TRP A 203 -18.26 13.26 11.76
C TRP A 203 -17.42 14.50 11.48
N HIS A 204 -17.29 15.35 12.49
CA HIS A 204 -16.46 16.55 12.46
C HIS A 204 -15.85 16.75 13.84
N GLU A 205 -14.60 17.19 13.88
CA GLU A 205 -13.84 17.37 15.12
C GLU A 205 -14.36 18.57 15.94
N TYR A 206 -14.51 19.74 15.31
CA TYR A 206 -14.92 20.98 15.99
C TYR A 206 -16.44 21.24 15.98
N VAL A 207 -17.11 21.01 14.85
CA VAL A 207 -18.52 21.37 14.66
C VAL A 207 -19.44 20.20 14.99
N HIS A 208 -20.14 20.30 16.13
CA HIS A 208 -21.13 19.30 16.53
C HIS A 208 -22.55 19.79 16.23
N LYS A 209 -23.23 19.12 15.29
CA LYS A 209 -24.63 19.42 14.95
C LYS A 209 -25.59 18.73 15.92
N SER A 210 -26.70 19.39 16.23
CA SER A 210 -27.76 18.79 17.05
C SER A 210 -28.51 17.70 16.28
N ASN A 211 -29.12 16.76 17.01
CA ASN A 211 -29.91 15.67 16.41
C ASN A 211 -31.11 16.16 15.57
N ALA A 212 -31.61 17.37 15.83
CA ALA A 212 -32.70 17.97 15.06
C ALA A 212 -32.18 18.47 13.70
N GLU A 213 -31.07 19.19 13.71
CA GLU A 213 -30.40 19.70 12.50
C GLU A 213 -29.94 18.55 11.60
N ILE A 214 -29.38 17.47 12.18
CA ILE A 214 -28.97 16.29 11.41
C ILE A 214 -30.16 15.68 10.65
N LYS A 215 -31.35 15.60 11.27
CA LYS A 215 -32.56 15.06 10.61
C LYS A 215 -33.09 15.99 9.52
N GLU A 216 -32.97 17.30 9.68
CA GLU A 216 -33.36 18.25 8.64
C GLU A 216 -32.41 18.19 7.45
N LEU A 217 -31.10 18.09 7.71
CA LEU A 217 -30.09 17.88 6.69
C LEU A 217 -30.32 16.56 5.95
N GLU A 218 -30.61 15.46 6.65
CA GLU A 218 -30.96 14.17 6.03
C GLU A 218 -32.14 14.30 5.08
N LYS A 219 -33.21 15.00 5.47
CA LYS A 219 -34.37 15.23 4.60
C LYS A 219 -34.01 16.05 3.37
N ARG A 220 -33.11 17.03 3.50
CA ARG A 220 -32.64 17.86 2.38
C ARG A 220 -31.79 17.04 1.41
N TRP A 221 -30.87 16.23 1.93
CA TRP A 221 -30.04 15.32 1.14
C TRP A 221 -30.86 14.24 0.43
N GLU A 222 -31.86 13.67 1.09
CA GLU A 222 -32.75 12.66 0.50
C GLU A 222 -33.56 13.25 -0.67
N LYS A 223 -34.09 14.47 -0.52
CA LYS A 223 -34.76 15.17 -1.63
C LYS A 223 -33.82 15.38 -2.82
N ARG A 224 -32.60 15.87 -2.55
CA ARG A 224 -31.57 16.06 -3.58
C ARG A 224 -31.21 14.76 -4.29
N ARG A 225 -31.10 13.65 -3.54
CA ARG A 225 -30.83 12.32 -4.10
C ARG A 225 -31.96 11.85 -5.02
N GLN A 226 -33.22 12.04 -4.61
CA GLN A 226 -34.38 11.68 -5.42
C GLN A 226 -34.46 12.51 -6.71
N GLU A 227 -34.18 13.82 -6.63
CA GLU A 227 -34.12 14.70 -7.80
C GLU A 227 -32.99 14.29 -8.77
N LYS A 228 -31.80 13.96 -8.24
CA LYS A 228 -30.67 13.49 -9.05
C LYS A 228 -30.97 12.14 -9.71
N GLU A 229 -31.59 11.21 -8.99
CA GLU A 229 -31.98 9.90 -9.54
C GLU A 229 -33.07 10.03 -10.62
N ALA A 230 -34.04 10.92 -10.42
CA ALA A 230 -35.05 11.23 -11.42
C ALA A 230 -34.42 11.80 -12.71
N ARG A 231 -33.50 12.77 -12.57
CA ARG A 231 -32.75 13.35 -13.69
C ARG A 231 -31.94 12.29 -14.44
N ARG A 232 -31.21 11.43 -13.72
CA ARG A 232 -30.42 10.34 -14.31
C ARG A 232 -31.29 9.35 -15.06
N LYS A 233 -32.47 9.01 -14.52
CA LYS A 233 -33.42 8.11 -15.19
C LYS A 233 -33.97 8.71 -16.48
N GLU A 234 -34.27 10.00 -16.50
CA GLU A 234 -34.72 10.71 -17.70
C GLU A 234 -33.60 10.79 -18.76
N GLN A 235 -32.39 11.18 -18.35
CA GLN A 235 -31.23 11.21 -19.25
C GLN A 235 -30.95 9.82 -19.84
N LYS A 236 -30.94 8.77 -19.03
CA LYS A 236 -30.76 7.40 -19.49
C LYS A 236 -31.83 6.98 -20.50
N ALA A 237 -33.10 7.28 -20.22
CA ALA A 237 -34.18 6.98 -21.17
C ALA A 237 -34.03 7.77 -22.49
N ASN A 238 -33.52 9.00 -22.45
CA ASN A 238 -33.27 9.81 -23.65
C ASN A 238 -32.05 9.31 -24.45
N VAL A 239 -30.99 8.89 -23.77
CA VAL A 239 -29.82 8.25 -24.40
C VAL A 239 -30.22 6.92 -25.03
N ASP A 240 -30.97 6.08 -24.33
CA ASP A 240 -31.45 4.78 -24.85
C ASP A 240 -32.35 4.97 -26.08
N LYS A 241 -33.25 5.97 -26.06
CA LYS A 241 -34.06 6.34 -27.24
C LYS A 241 -33.19 6.83 -28.40
N LYS A 242 -32.16 7.62 -28.14
CA LYS A 242 -31.21 8.09 -29.18
C LYS A 242 -30.37 6.94 -29.74
N LYS A 243 -29.87 6.03 -28.89
CA LYS A 243 -29.14 4.82 -29.30
C LYS A 243 -30.03 3.94 -30.18
N ALA A 244 -31.27 3.65 -29.74
CA ALA A 244 -32.23 2.87 -30.53
C ALA A 244 -32.60 3.53 -31.87
N ALA A 245 -32.77 4.86 -31.90
CA ALA A 245 -33.04 5.59 -33.14
C ALA A 245 -31.84 5.60 -34.11
N LYS A 246 -30.61 5.72 -33.60
CA LYS A 246 -29.39 5.60 -34.41
C LYS A 246 -29.25 4.18 -34.99
N GLU A 247 -29.49 3.14 -34.19
CA GLU A 247 -29.47 1.75 -34.65
C GLU A 247 -30.53 1.48 -35.72
N ALA A 248 -31.76 1.97 -35.53
CA ALA A 248 -32.83 1.85 -36.52
C ALA A 248 -32.50 2.58 -37.82
N ASN A 249 -31.87 3.76 -37.73
CA ASN A 249 -31.44 4.52 -38.91
C ASN A 249 -30.28 3.81 -39.64
N LYS A 250 -29.30 3.25 -38.91
CA LYS A 250 -28.22 2.42 -39.47
C LYS A 250 -28.78 1.19 -40.19
N LYS A 251 -29.82 0.56 -39.63
CA LYS A 251 -30.50 -0.59 -40.25
C LYS A 251 -31.31 -0.23 -41.50
N ASN A 252 -31.88 0.98 -41.55
CA ASN A 252 -32.59 1.47 -42.74
C ASN A 252 -31.66 2.00 -43.84
N LYS A 253 -30.42 2.38 -43.52
CA LYS A 253 -29.45 2.97 -44.45
C LYS A 253 -28.59 1.93 -45.19
N GLY A 254 -29.10 0.70 -45.34
CA GLY A 254 -28.67 -0.39 -46.23
C GLY A 254 -27.18 -0.46 -46.59
N GLU A 255 -26.50 -1.46 -46.03
CA GLU A 255 -25.48 -2.36 -46.60
C GLU A 255 -24.90 -2.09 -48.02
N ASP A 256 -24.50 -0.86 -48.34
CA ASP A 256 -23.68 -0.58 -49.54
C ASP A 256 -22.85 0.69 -49.32
N GLY A 257 -21.58 0.50 -48.96
CA GLY A 257 -20.61 1.56 -48.69
C GLY A 257 -19.60 1.17 -47.62
N GLU A 258 -18.68 0.27 -47.98
CA GLU A 258 -17.41 0.07 -47.25
C GLU A 258 -16.58 1.36 -47.28
N ASP A 259 -15.90 1.61 -46.16
CA ASP A 259 -14.79 2.55 -45.95
C ASP A 259 -15.07 4.06 -46.03
N GLU A 260 -15.45 4.64 -44.89
CA GLU A 260 -14.79 5.82 -44.27
C GLU A 260 -15.63 6.25 -43.05
N ASP A 261 -15.16 5.89 -41.86
CA ASP A 261 -15.04 6.73 -40.65
C ASP A 261 -15.14 5.87 -39.37
N ASP A 262 -14.05 5.16 -39.06
CA ASP A 262 -13.84 4.42 -37.81
C ASP A 262 -13.60 5.39 -36.61
N SER A 263 -14.06 6.64 -36.72
CA SER A 263 -13.88 7.70 -35.73
C SER A 263 -15.16 8.03 -34.93
N ASP A 264 -16.33 7.45 -35.26
CA ASP A 264 -17.61 7.75 -34.57
C ASP A 264 -18.06 6.67 -33.56
N ASP A 265 -17.40 5.49 -33.51
CA ASP A 265 -17.63 4.52 -32.41
C ASP A 265 -17.00 5.02 -31.10
N SER A 266 -16.02 5.93 -31.22
CA SER A 266 -15.42 6.67 -30.11
C SER A 266 -16.44 7.59 -29.42
N ASP A 267 -17.31 8.28 -30.17
CA ASP A 267 -18.27 9.25 -29.61
C ASP A 267 -19.43 8.60 -28.85
N VAL A 268 -19.76 7.34 -29.14
CA VAL A 268 -20.76 6.56 -28.38
C VAL A 268 -20.18 6.08 -27.05
N TYR A 269 -18.87 5.78 -27.02
CA TYR A 269 -18.16 5.42 -25.79
C TYR A 269 -17.93 6.64 -24.88
N TYR A 270 -17.66 7.82 -25.45
CA TYR A 270 -17.56 9.08 -24.69
C TYR A 270 -18.92 9.60 -24.20
N SER A 271 -20.03 9.31 -24.89
CA SER A 271 -21.38 9.61 -24.38
C SER A 271 -21.83 8.69 -23.24
N ASP A 272 -21.15 7.56 -23.02
CA ASP A 272 -21.39 6.62 -21.92
C ASP A 272 -20.48 6.89 -20.70
N MET A 273 -19.44 7.72 -20.86
CA MET A 273 -18.78 8.31 -19.70
C MET A 273 -19.78 9.24 -19.02
N ASP A 274 -20.16 8.88 -17.79
CA ASP A 274 -20.94 9.68 -16.85
C ASP A 274 -20.36 11.10 -16.71
N VAL A 275 -20.65 12.00 -17.65
CA VAL A 275 -20.27 13.43 -17.57
C VAL A 275 -20.97 14.09 -16.36
N ASP A 276 -22.05 13.48 -15.87
CA ASP A 276 -22.76 13.86 -14.65
C ASP A 276 -22.13 13.32 -13.34
N GLU A 277 -21.12 12.42 -13.41
CA GLU A 277 -20.32 12.05 -12.22
C GLU A 277 -19.36 13.19 -11.83
N PHE A 278 -19.01 14.04 -12.80
CA PHE A 278 -18.16 15.22 -12.62
C PHE A 278 -18.94 16.55 -12.70
N ASP A 279 -20.25 16.52 -12.48
CA ASP A 279 -21.01 17.75 -12.26
C ASP A 279 -20.65 18.31 -10.88
N SER A 280 -19.51 19.01 -10.89
CA SER A 280 -18.86 19.70 -9.77
C SER A 280 -19.62 20.91 -9.24
N GLU A 281 -20.90 21.07 -9.62
CA GLU A 281 -21.81 22.12 -9.13
C GLU A 281 -22.22 21.99 -7.64
N GLY A 282 -21.48 21.20 -6.85
CA GLY A 282 -21.61 21.17 -5.39
C GLY A 282 -20.51 21.93 -4.64
N LEU A 283 -19.44 22.35 -5.30
CA LEU A 283 -18.21 22.74 -4.60
C LEU A 283 -18.18 24.21 -4.14
N ALA A 284 -18.96 25.10 -4.76
CA ALA A 284 -18.87 26.54 -4.54
C ALA A 284 -20.25 27.15 -4.24
N GLY A 285 -20.70 27.02 -2.99
CA GLY A 285 -21.80 27.85 -2.47
C GLY A 285 -23.07 27.14 -2.02
N ASP A 286 -23.04 25.85 -1.69
CA ASP A 286 -24.12 25.27 -0.90
C ASP A 286 -24.17 25.99 0.46
N ALA A 287 -25.38 26.37 0.89
CA ALA A 287 -25.61 26.98 2.20
C ALA A 287 -25.09 26.11 3.34
N GLU A 288 -25.05 24.77 3.18
CA GLU A 288 -24.42 23.91 4.18
C GLU A 288 -22.89 24.06 4.22
N THR A 289 -22.24 24.18 3.06
CA THR A 289 -20.78 24.44 3.00
C THR A 289 -20.46 25.81 3.56
N GLN A 290 -21.23 26.84 3.20
CA GLN A 290 -21.05 28.20 3.75
C GLN A 290 -21.31 28.27 5.25
N VAL A 291 -22.32 27.54 5.76
CA VAL A 291 -22.60 27.51 7.21
C VAL A 291 -21.52 26.73 7.95
N ASN A 292 -21.04 25.62 7.40
CA ASN A 292 -19.92 24.89 8.00
C ASN A 292 -18.63 25.73 7.95
N GLU A 293 -18.30 26.35 6.80
CA GLU A 293 -17.15 27.25 6.66
C GLU A 293 -17.24 28.45 7.62
N ALA A 294 -18.43 29.02 7.80
CA ALA A 294 -18.64 30.11 8.75
C ALA A 294 -18.45 29.64 10.21
N MET A 295 -18.97 28.47 10.58
CA MET A 295 -18.74 27.88 11.91
C MET A 295 -17.29 27.48 12.13
N GLU A 296 -16.60 26.98 11.10
CA GLU A 296 -15.18 26.65 11.13
C GLU A 296 -14.34 27.92 11.33
N GLN A 297 -14.61 28.99 10.57
CA GLN A 297 -13.95 30.29 10.74
C GLN A 297 -14.21 30.94 12.11
N GLU A 298 -15.43 30.78 12.65
CA GLU A 298 -15.78 31.29 13.97
C GLU A 298 -15.02 30.50 15.07
N SER A 299 -14.88 29.19 14.91
CA SER A 299 -14.09 28.36 15.83
C SER A 299 -12.59 28.61 15.75
N GLU A 300 -12.04 28.87 14.56
CA GLU A 300 -10.63 29.23 14.37
C GLU A 300 -10.29 30.63 14.91
N ALA A 301 -11.29 31.51 15.05
CA ALA A 301 -11.11 32.84 15.63
C ALA A 301 -11.17 32.85 17.17
N GLU A 302 -11.67 31.78 17.80
CA GLU A 302 -11.77 31.62 19.26
C GLU A 302 -10.58 30.87 19.89
N GLU A 303 -9.72 30.21 19.10
CA GLU A 303 -8.41 29.63 19.50
C GLU A 303 -7.24 30.63 19.43
#